data_AF-A0A195CQ44-F1
#
_entry.id   AF-A0A195CQ44-F1
#
_cell.length_a   1.000
_cell.length_b   1.000
_cell.length_c   1.000
_cell.angle_alpha   90.00
_cell.angle_beta   90.00
_cell.angle_gamma   90.00
#
_symmetry.space_group_name_H-M   'P 1'
#
loop_
_entity.id
_entity.type
_entity.pdbx_description
1 polymer ?
#
loop_
_entity_poly.entity_id
_entity_poly.type
_entity_poly.pdbx_seq_one_letter_code
_entity_poly.pdbx_strand_id
1 'polypeptide(L)'
;MPKKKKGKGSKLARMSDEERARYLQHRAELELEAKRRKQQLIAVFTKNKLKREEAFARLNTAKINEQWRFILRRIKCKELHEDMEYLWNNFDRLIKTKNLMIQRLHSELEAADVDHRRLQGAHIKMMDLIIGRYKQKRIRLHESFVRERNHIISDETNELNRIRKNLDQYCSQLQNINFGQDKRIENILTQTKIQNAVYISSIAYLKDDSLSRLMHYVSNEVEKLWRQLNKMIIEYEKDTGDKRKQYEYLKEQDDAHRADVAQYPKLQAQLQRVIKNLKQDMHALSQKREQSIAELNNQIVHIRKRIESSREIFSVNQVLDTTQLKKLTIISTNVRKELQRISEKGLAGLSLLRICSNLEPFSLTVQKYTLRDTGSRRAFTSCMSEPFDKLDKFWEQFNYIKSDNIFMKKECDKLSFENKLLRNMLRTYLLTISKAPVARPLTSVSV
;
A
#
# COMPACT_ATOMS: atom_id res chain seq x y z
N MET A 1 -66.77 -92.11 19.57
CA MET A 1 -67.34 -93.38 19.05
C MET A 1 -67.78 -93.17 17.60
N PRO A 2 -66.98 -93.61 16.63
CA PRO A 2 -67.51 -94.44 15.55
C PRO A 2 -66.74 -95.76 15.43
N LYS A 3 -67.45 -96.74 14.88
CA LYS A 3 -67.23 -98.19 14.93
C LYS A 3 -65.84 -98.64 14.45
N LYS A 4 -65.11 -99.36 15.32
CA LYS A 4 -63.95 -100.20 14.97
C LYS A 4 -64.37 -101.19 13.88
N LYS A 5 -63.95 -100.97 12.63
CA LYS A 5 -64.01 -101.99 11.58
C LYS A 5 -63.03 -103.11 11.96
N LYS A 6 -63.59 -104.22 12.46
CA LYS A 6 -62.91 -105.51 12.61
C LYS A 6 -62.23 -105.88 11.30
N GLY A 7 -60.97 -106.29 11.40
CA GLY A 7 -60.15 -106.71 10.27
C GLY A 7 -60.82 -107.86 9.51
N LYS A 8 -61.06 -107.65 8.21
CA LYS A 8 -61.24 -108.74 7.25
C LYS A 8 -59.87 -109.37 6.99
N GLY A 9 -59.39 -110.14 7.96
CA GLY A 9 -58.43 -111.21 7.70
C GLY A 9 -59.16 -112.33 6.95
N SER A 10 -58.48 -112.97 6.01
CA SER A 10 -58.99 -114.09 5.19
C SER A 10 -59.75 -113.74 3.90
N LYS A 11 -59.19 -112.81 3.11
CA LYS A 11 -59.13 -113.03 1.63
C LYS A 11 -57.76 -113.58 1.21
N LEU A 12 -56.72 -113.37 2.03
CA LEU A 12 -55.32 -113.76 1.78
C LEU A 12 -54.98 -115.22 2.15
N ALA A 13 -55.93 -115.97 2.73
CA ALA A 13 -55.73 -117.37 3.12
C ALA A 13 -56.34 -118.37 2.10
N ARG A 14 -56.90 -117.86 1.00
CA ARG A 14 -57.57 -118.62 -0.07
C ARG A 14 -56.99 -118.35 -1.47
N MET A 15 -55.88 -117.63 -1.50
CA MET A 15 -55.20 -117.15 -2.70
C MET A 15 -53.83 -117.83 -2.78
N SER A 16 -53.38 -118.17 -3.99
CA SER A 16 -52.03 -118.70 -4.24
C SER A 16 -50.98 -117.73 -3.70
N ASP A 17 -49.80 -118.20 -3.29
CA ASP A 17 -48.72 -117.35 -2.75
C ASP A 17 -48.38 -116.16 -3.68
N GLU A 18 -48.58 -116.33 -4.98
CA GLU A 18 -48.41 -115.29 -6.00
C GLU A 18 -49.48 -114.18 -5.96
N GLU A 19 -50.73 -114.52 -5.66
CA GLU A 19 -51.85 -113.57 -5.55
C GLU A 19 -51.79 -112.77 -4.23
N ARG A 20 -51.29 -113.41 -3.16
CA ARG A 20 -51.04 -112.77 -1.86
C ARG A 20 -49.92 -111.73 -1.96
N ALA A 21 -48.86 -112.03 -2.70
CA ALA A 21 -47.77 -111.09 -2.99
C ALA A 21 -48.28 -109.87 -3.77
N ARG A 22 -49.07 -110.08 -4.85
CA ARG A 22 -49.65 -108.97 -5.64
C ARG A 22 -50.59 -108.09 -4.84
N TYR A 23 -51.42 -108.65 -3.96
CA TYR A 23 -52.32 -107.84 -3.12
C TYR A 23 -51.55 -107.00 -2.08
N LEU A 24 -50.52 -107.57 -1.44
CA LEU A 24 -49.67 -106.82 -0.51
C LEU A 24 -48.88 -105.73 -1.22
N GLN A 25 -48.40 -106.00 -2.44
CA GLN A 25 -47.74 -105.03 -3.29
C GLN A 25 -48.67 -103.89 -3.70
N HIS A 26 -49.87 -104.19 -4.20
CA HIS A 26 -50.88 -103.18 -4.55
C HIS A 26 -51.32 -102.34 -3.35
N ARG A 27 -51.45 -102.95 -2.16
CA ARG A 27 -51.75 -102.21 -0.93
C ARG A 27 -50.59 -101.30 -0.51
N ALA A 28 -49.35 -101.78 -0.60
CA ALA A 28 -48.16 -100.97 -0.32
C ALA A 28 -48.04 -99.82 -1.33
N GLU A 29 -48.35 -100.04 -2.61
CA GLU A 29 -48.40 -99.02 -3.65
C GLU A 29 -49.47 -97.96 -3.36
N LEU A 30 -50.69 -98.35 -2.97
CA LEU A 30 -51.74 -97.42 -2.56
C LEU A 30 -51.40 -96.63 -1.29
N GLU A 31 -50.77 -97.25 -0.29
CA GLU A 31 -50.33 -96.55 0.92
C GLU A 31 -49.15 -95.61 0.64
N LEU A 32 -48.22 -95.98 -0.24
CA LEU A 32 -47.15 -95.10 -0.72
C LEU A 32 -47.71 -93.95 -1.55
N GLU A 33 -48.70 -94.21 -2.41
CA GLU A 33 -49.35 -93.17 -3.20
C GLU A 33 -50.17 -92.21 -2.31
N ALA A 34 -50.87 -92.71 -1.30
CA ALA A 34 -51.55 -91.87 -0.30
C ALA A 34 -50.57 -91.04 0.53
N LYS A 35 -49.42 -91.59 0.93
CA LYS A 35 -48.34 -90.84 1.59
C LYS A 35 -47.76 -89.77 0.67
N ARG A 36 -47.51 -90.10 -0.61
CA ARG A 36 -47.05 -89.14 -1.62
C ARG A 36 -48.06 -88.02 -1.83
N ARG A 37 -49.35 -88.32 -1.97
CA ARG A 37 -50.41 -87.30 -2.10
C ARG A 37 -50.49 -86.39 -0.87
N LYS A 38 -50.37 -86.94 0.34
CA LYS A 38 -50.30 -86.14 1.58
C LYS A 38 -49.05 -85.25 1.63
N GLN A 39 -47.89 -85.79 1.28
CA GLN A 39 -46.63 -85.03 1.21
C GLN A 39 -46.70 -83.93 0.15
N GLN A 40 -47.29 -84.21 -1.02
CA GLN A 40 -47.52 -83.23 -2.08
C GLN A 40 -48.46 -82.11 -1.60
N LEU A 41 -49.55 -82.45 -0.91
CA LEU A 41 -50.47 -81.45 -0.37
C LEU A 41 -49.79 -80.55 0.67
N ILE A 42 -49.00 -81.14 1.58
CA ILE A 42 -48.22 -80.38 2.57
C ILE A 42 -47.19 -79.48 1.86
N ALA A 43 -46.46 -79.98 0.87
CA ALA A 43 -45.47 -79.22 0.13
C ALA A 43 -46.10 -78.05 -0.66
N VAL A 44 -47.28 -78.26 -1.25
CA VAL A 44 -48.02 -77.19 -1.94
C VAL A 44 -48.50 -76.14 -0.94
N PHE A 45 -49.03 -76.55 0.21
CA PHE A 45 -49.46 -75.64 1.26
C PHE A 45 -48.30 -74.81 1.82
N THR A 46 -47.16 -75.43 2.14
CA THR A 46 -45.98 -74.72 2.65
C THR A 46 -45.40 -73.79 1.61
N LYS A 47 -45.33 -74.19 0.34
CA LYS A 47 -44.90 -73.33 -0.77
C LYS A 47 -45.81 -72.12 -0.93
N ASN A 48 -47.13 -72.29 -0.85
CA ASN A 48 -48.09 -71.19 -0.96
C ASN A 48 -48.02 -70.25 0.26
N LYS A 49 -47.83 -70.80 1.47
CA LYS A 49 -47.61 -70.00 2.68
C LYS A 49 -46.32 -69.20 2.58
N LEU A 50 -45.22 -69.83 2.18
CA LEU A 50 -43.93 -69.17 1.98
C LEU A 50 -44.02 -68.03 0.95
N LYS A 51 -44.68 -68.26 -0.19
CA LYS A 51 -44.90 -67.22 -1.20
C LYS A 51 -45.68 -66.01 -0.67
N ARG A 52 -46.69 -66.25 0.18
CA ARG A 52 -47.46 -65.17 0.82
C ARG A 52 -46.60 -64.40 1.80
N GLU A 53 -45.85 -65.09 2.66
CA GLU A 53 -44.92 -64.46 3.61
C GLU A 53 -43.84 -63.66 2.87
N GLU A 54 -43.26 -64.18 1.78
CA GLU A 54 -42.32 -63.42 0.94
C GLU A 54 -42.95 -62.19 0.29
N ALA A 55 -44.20 -62.27 -0.16
CA ALA A 55 -44.91 -61.13 -0.70
C ALA A 55 -45.16 -60.06 0.38
N PHE A 56 -45.58 -60.46 1.58
CA PHE A 56 -45.77 -59.55 2.72
C PHE A 56 -44.45 -58.96 3.21
N ALA A 57 -43.38 -59.75 3.28
CA ALA A 57 -42.06 -59.27 3.63
C ALA A 57 -41.58 -58.21 2.64
N ARG A 58 -41.67 -58.46 1.32
CA ARG A 58 -41.34 -57.48 0.29
C ARG A 58 -42.16 -56.20 0.41
N LEU A 59 -43.47 -56.32 0.63
CA LEU A 59 -44.34 -55.16 0.82
C LEU A 59 -43.97 -54.36 2.07
N ASN A 60 -43.70 -55.03 3.20
CA ASN A 60 -43.32 -54.39 4.44
C ASN A 60 -41.95 -53.71 4.34
N THR A 61 -40.96 -54.35 3.71
CA THR A 61 -39.67 -53.73 3.40
C THR A 61 -39.83 -52.50 2.51
N ALA A 62 -40.69 -52.55 1.48
CA ALA A 62 -40.96 -51.40 0.64
C ALA A 62 -41.61 -50.24 1.43
N LYS A 63 -42.57 -50.53 2.31
CA LYS A 63 -43.20 -49.54 3.19
C LYS A 63 -42.20 -48.89 4.15
N ILE A 64 -41.37 -49.71 4.81
CA ILE A 64 -40.34 -49.22 5.74
C ILE A 64 -39.32 -48.36 4.99
N ASN A 65 -38.85 -48.81 3.83
CA ASN A 65 -37.90 -48.04 3.01
C ASN A 65 -38.49 -46.71 2.56
N GLU A 66 -39.77 -46.66 2.22
CA GLU A 66 -40.42 -45.41 1.84
C GLU A 66 -40.56 -44.45 3.02
N GLN A 67 -40.90 -44.96 4.21
CA GLN A 67 -40.89 -44.17 5.44
C GLN A 67 -39.49 -43.62 5.77
N TRP A 68 -38.45 -44.45 5.62
CA TRP A 68 -37.06 -43.99 5.80
C TRP A 68 -36.66 -42.92 4.80
N ARG A 69 -37.01 -43.08 3.51
CA ARG A 69 -36.75 -42.05 2.50
C ARG A 69 -37.47 -40.75 2.84
N PHE A 70 -38.70 -40.82 3.30
CA PHE A 70 -39.45 -39.64 3.72
C PHE A 70 -38.77 -38.93 4.89
N ILE A 71 -38.38 -39.66 5.93
CA ILE A 71 -37.67 -39.12 7.10
C ILE A 71 -36.33 -38.51 6.70
N LEU A 72 -35.50 -39.24 5.93
CA LEU A 72 -34.19 -38.77 5.49
C LEU A 72 -34.28 -37.54 4.59
N ARG A 73 -35.24 -37.49 3.66
CA ARG A 73 -35.48 -36.29 2.85
C ARG A 73 -35.86 -35.10 3.72
N ARG A 74 -36.73 -35.29 4.70
CA ARG A 74 -37.15 -34.22 5.62
C ARG A 74 -35.97 -33.71 6.44
N ILE A 75 -35.11 -34.59 6.96
CA ILE A 75 -33.88 -34.21 7.67
C ILE A 75 -32.94 -33.46 6.73
N LYS A 76 -32.68 -34.00 5.53
CA LYS A 76 -31.77 -33.39 4.55
C LYS A 76 -32.25 -32.02 4.07
N CYS A 77 -33.56 -31.85 3.85
CA CYS A 77 -34.15 -30.57 3.52
C CYS A 77 -33.97 -29.55 4.65
N LYS A 78 -34.10 -29.97 5.91
CA LYS A 78 -33.86 -29.11 7.07
C LYS A 78 -32.39 -28.68 7.15
N GLU A 79 -31.45 -29.63 7.04
CA GLU A 79 -30.01 -29.32 7.02
C GLU A 79 -29.65 -28.35 5.89
N LEU A 80 -30.14 -28.60 4.67
CA LEU A 80 -29.90 -27.72 3.52
C LEU A 80 -30.46 -26.31 3.74
N HIS A 81 -31.61 -26.21 4.40
CA HIS A 81 -32.19 -24.91 4.74
C HIS A 81 -31.34 -24.17 5.77
N GLU A 82 -30.90 -24.84 6.83
CA GLU A 82 -30.00 -24.28 7.84
C GLU A 82 -28.65 -23.84 7.23
N ASP A 83 -28.07 -24.65 6.33
CA ASP A 83 -26.83 -24.30 5.60
C ASP A 83 -27.03 -23.07 4.69
N MET A 84 -28.14 -23.01 3.95
CA MET A 84 -28.47 -21.87 3.09
C MET A 84 -28.69 -20.59 3.91
N GLU A 85 -29.39 -20.69 5.03
CA GLU A 85 -29.62 -19.57 5.94
C GLU A 85 -28.30 -19.07 6.55
N TYR A 86 -27.42 -19.98 6.96
CA TYR A 86 -26.09 -19.62 7.44
C TYR A 86 -25.26 -18.90 6.37
N LEU A 87 -25.25 -19.42 5.14
CA LEU A 87 -24.54 -18.77 4.02
C LEU A 87 -25.13 -17.40 3.71
N TRP A 88 -26.45 -17.29 3.66
CA TRP A 88 -27.16 -16.03 3.43
C TRP A 88 -26.80 -14.98 4.48
N ASN A 89 -26.87 -15.34 5.77
CA ASN A 89 -26.49 -14.46 6.87
C ASN A 89 -25.01 -14.05 6.81
N ASN A 90 -24.12 -14.97 6.43
CA ASN A 90 -22.70 -14.66 6.28
C ASN A 90 -22.45 -13.67 5.13
N PHE A 91 -23.07 -13.91 3.97
CA PHE A 91 -22.97 -13.01 2.83
C PHE A 91 -23.57 -11.63 3.13
N ASP A 92 -24.73 -11.56 3.79
CA ASP A 92 -25.35 -10.30 4.20
C ASP A 92 -24.43 -9.51 5.15
N ARG A 93 -23.86 -10.17 6.16
CA ARG A 93 -22.88 -9.54 7.06
C ARG A 93 -21.64 -9.05 6.32
N LEU A 94 -21.12 -9.84 5.39
CA LEU A 94 -19.94 -9.49 4.60
C LEU A 94 -20.23 -8.31 3.67
N ILE A 95 -21.40 -8.27 3.03
CA ILE A 95 -21.85 -7.14 2.20
C ILE A 95 -22.00 -5.88 3.05
N LYS A 96 -22.67 -5.96 4.21
CA LYS A 96 -22.80 -4.83 5.14
C LYS A 96 -21.45 -4.28 5.59
N THR A 97 -20.50 -5.17 5.89
CA THR A 97 -19.15 -4.77 6.33
C THR A 97 -18.39 -4.09 5.18
N LYS A 98 -18.46 -4.64 3.96
CA LYS A 98 -17.85 -4.03 2.78
C LYS A 98 -18.48 -2.68 2.43
N ASN A 99 -19.80 -2.56 2.49
CA ASN A 99 -20.50 -1.30 2.25
C ASN A 99 -20.11 -0.23 3.27
N LEU A 100 -19.99 -0.60 4.54
CA LEU A 100 -19.53 0.31 5.59
C LEU A 100 -18.07 0.74 5.37
N MET A 101 -17.21 -0.17 4.91
CA MET A 101 -15.83 0.17 4.53
C MET A 101 -15.80 1.13 3.33
N ILE A 102 -16.61 0.86 2.30
CA ILE A 102 -16.72 1.73 1.12
C ILE A 102 -17.21 3.13 1.52
N GLN A 103 -18.21 3.22 2.39
CA GLN A 103 -18.71 4.51 2.89
C GLN A 103 -17.64 5.28 3.65
N ARG A 104 -16.88 4.61 4.54
CA ARG A 104 -15.77 5.25 5.26
C ARG A 104 -14.69 5.76 4.31
N LEU A 105 -14.27 4.92 3.35
CA LEU A 105 -13.29 5.31 2.34
C LEU A 105 -13.77 6.50 1.49
N HIS A 106 -15.07 6.52 1.16
CA HIS A 106 -15.66 7.64 0.43
C HIS A 106 -15.62 8.93 1.23
N SER A 107 -16.03 8.89 2.51
CA SER A 107 -15.97 10.07 3.40
C SER A 107 -14.54 10.55 3.65
N GLU A 108 -13.57 9.64 3.81
CA GLU A 108 -12.15 9.98 3.92
C GLU A 108 -11.62 10.63 2.64
N LEU A 109 -12.02 10.13 1.47
CA LEU A 109 -11.65 10.70 0.18
C LEU A 109 -12.24 12.11 0.00
N GLU A 110 -13.52 12.31 0.34
CA GLU A 110 -14.15 13.63 0.31
C GLU A 110 -13.46 14.61 1.26
N ALA A 111 -13.14 14.19 2.48
CA ALA A 111 -12.41 15.02 3.44
C ALA A 111 -11.01 15.40 2.92
N ALA A 112 -10.28 14.44 2.35
CA ALA A 112 -8.97 14.67 1.75
C ALA A 112 -9.03 15.62 0.55
N ASP A 113 -10.06 15.51 -0.30
CA ASP A 113 -10.28 16.44 -1.43
C ASP A 113 -10.61 17.86 -0.95
N VAL A 114 -11.48 18.01 0.05
CA VAL A 114 -11.77 19.31 0.67
C VAL A 114 -10.51 19.94 1.27
N ASP A 115 -9.69 19.15 1.97
CA ASP A 115 -8.43 19.61 2.52
C ASP A 115 -7.42 20.01 1.44
N HIS A 116 -7.32 19.22 0.36
CA HIS A 116 -6.47 19.54 -0.79
C HIS A 116 -6.89 20.87 -1.44
N ARG A 117 -8.18 21.06 -1.73
CA ARG A 117 -8.71 22.31 -2.29
C ARG A 117 -8.48 23.50 -1.36
N ARG A 118 -8.64 23.30 -0.04
CA ARG A 118 -8.37 24.33 0.97
C ARG A 118 -6.89 24.73 0.99
N LEU A 119 -5.98 23.76 0.96
CA LEU A 119 -4.54 24.01 0.90
C LEU A 119 -4.16 24.74 -0.38
N GLN A 120 -4.67 24.29 -1.53
CA GLN A 120 -4.42 24.93 -2.81
C GLN A 120 -4.95 26.38 -2.82
N GLY A 121 -6.16 26.61 -2.32
CA GLY A 121 -6.72 27.96 -2.18
C GLY A 121 -5.90 28.85 -1.25
N ALA A 122 -5.37 28.32 -0.14
CA ALA A 122 -4.48 29.06 0.76
C ALA A 122 -3.14 29.41 0.09
N HIS A 123 -2.57 28.47 -0.67
CA HIS A 123 -1.33 28.68 -1.42
C HIS A 123 -1.49 29.75 -2.50
N ILE A 124 -2.59 29.72 -3.28
CA ILE A 124 -2.89 30.73 -4.29
C ILE A 124 -3.03 32.11 -3.63
N LYS A 125 -3.77 32.22 -2.52
CA LYS A 125 -3.89 33.48 -1.76
C LYS A 125 -2.54 34.00 -1.27
N MET A 126 -1.65 33.11 -0.81
CA MET A 126 -0.30 33.51 -0.40
C MET A 126 0.52 34.03 -1.59
N MET A 127 0.45 33.35 -2.73
CA MET A 127 1.11 33.80 -3.97
C MET A 127 0.58 35.16 -4.43
N ASP A 128 -0.73 35.38 -4.39
CA ASP A 128 -1.34 36.68 -4.71
C ASP A 128 -0.88 37.79 -3.77
N LEU A 129 -0.76 37.51 -2.46
CA LEU A 129 -0.21 38.46 -1.48
C LEU A 129 1.25 38.81 -1.79
N ILE A 130 2.08 37.81 -2.12
CA ILE A 130 3.48 38.01 -2.48
C ILE A 130 3.56 38.86 -3.75
N ILE A 131 2.84 38.48 -4.81
CA ILE A 131 2.79 39.22 -6.07
C ILE A 131 2.32 40.66 -5.83
N GLY A 132 1.28 40.86 -5.02
CA GLY A 132 0.76 42.18 -4.63
C GLY A 132 1.81 43.04 -3.93
N ARG A 133 2.54 42.47 -2.95
CA ARG A 133 3.64 43.17 -2.25
C ARG A 133 4.76 43.56 -3.21
N TYR A 134 5.16 42.67 -4.12
CA TYR A 134 6.20 42.97 -5.11
C TYR A 134 5.75 44.00 -6.13
N LYS A 135 4.47 43.98 -6.57
CA LYS A 135 3.89 45.03 -7.41
C LYS A 135 3.95 46.39 -6.70
N GLN A 136 3.54 46.48 -5.44
CA GLN A 136 3.62 47.71 -4.65
C GLN A 136 5.06 48.19 -4.46
N LYS A 137 6.01 47.27 -4.20
CA LYS A 137 7.44 47.60 -4.08
C LYS A 137 7.97 48.16 -5.40
N ARG A 138 7.61 47.55 -6.53
CA ARG A 138 8.00 48.02 -7.87
C ARG A 138 7.47 49.42 -8.14
N ILE A 139 6.20 49.69 -7.83
CA ILE A 139 5.59 51.01 -8.00
C ILE A 139 6.32 52.04 -7.14
N ARG A 140 6.52 51.78 -5.84
CA ARG A 140 7.23 52.70 -4.93
C ARG A 140 8.65 53.00 -5.39
N LEU A 141 9.38 51.98 -5.85
CA LEU A 141 10.74 52.15 -6.36
C LEU A 141 10.75 53.01 -7.63
N HIS A 142 9.82 52.75 -8.55
CA HIS A 142 9.68 53.54 -9.77
C HIS A 142 9.31 54.99 -9.47
N GLU A 143 8.34 55.24 -8.59
CA GLU A 143 7.97 56.59 -8.16
C GLU A 143 9.13 57.31 -7.49
N SER A 144 9.87 56.64 -6.62
CA SER A 144 11.06 57.23 -5.97
C SER A 144 12.12 57.60 -6.99
N PHE A 145 12.39 56.72 -7.96
CA PHE A 145 13.35 56.98 -9.03
C PHE A 145 12.92 58.16 -9.90
N VAL A 146 11.64 58.21 -10.30
CA VAL A 146 11.12 59.32 -11.11
C VAL A 146 11.17 60.63 -10.35
N ARG A 147 10.82 60.64 -9.05
CA ARG A 147 10.94 61.83 -8.19
C ARG A 147 12.38 62.32 -8.12
N GLU A 148 13.32 61.43 -7.82
CA GLU A 148 14.75 61.78 -7.71
C GLU A 148 15.29 62.32 -9.03
N ARG A 149 15.02 61.63 -10.13
CA ARG A 149 15.40 62.07 -11.48
C ARG A 149 14.86 63.46 -11.78
N ASN A 150 13.58 63.71 -11.51
CA ASN A 150 12.97 65.00 -11.78
C ASN A 150 13.53 66.11 -10.87
N HIS A 151 13.88 65.77 -9.62
CA HIS A 151 14.52 66.71 -8.69
C HIS A 151 15.90 67.12 -9.19
N ILE A 152 16.75 66.16 -9.57
CA ILE A 152 18.08 66.42 -10.14
C ILE A 152 17.97 67.29 -11.39
N ILE A 153 17.09 66.91 -12.33
CA ILE A 153 16.88 67.69 -13.56
C ILE A 153 16.44 69.12 -13.22
N SER A 154 15.48 69.28 -12.32
CA SER A 154 15.00 70.60 -11.89
C SER A 154 16.13 71.44 -11.28
N ASP A 155 16.93 70.86 -10.39
CA ASP A 155 18.01 71.54 -9.70
C ASP A 155 19.13 71.93 -10.67
N GLU A 156 19.56 71.04 -11.55
CA GLU A 156 20.52 71.33 -12.61
C GLU A 156 20.01 72.44 -13.53
N THR A 157 18.73 72.41 -13.91
CA THR A 157 18.13 73.44 -14.76
C THR A 157 18.09 74.79 -14.02
N ASN A 158 17.81 74.79 -12.72
CA ASN A 158 17.79 75.99 -11.89
C ASN A 158 19.19 76.59 -11.72
N GLU A 159 20.21 75.76 -11.47
CA GLU A 159 21.60 76.19 -11.37
C GLU A 159 22.12 76.74 -12.70
N LEU A 160 21.85 76.07 -13.82
CA LEU A 160 22.18 76.60 -15.15
C LEU A 160 21.52 77.95 -15.41
N ASN A 161 20.25 78.12 -15.01
CA ASN A 161 19.56 79.40 -15.13
C ASN A 161 20.15 80.50 -14.23
N ARG A 162 20.61 80.15 -13.02
CA ARG A 162 21.30 81.09 -12.11
C ARG A 162 22.65 81.51 -12.69
N ILE A 163 23.46 80.57 -13.15
CA ILE A 163 24.76 80.84 -13.77
C ILE A 163 24.58 81.75 -14.99
N ARG A 164 23.61 81.44 -15.86
CA ARG A 164 23.29 82.27 -17.03
C ARG A 164 22.93 83.71 -16.64
N LYS A 165 22.04 83.90 -15.66
CA LYS A 165 21.68 85.23 -15.15
C LYS A 165 22.88 85.99 -14.59
N ASN A 166 23.75 85.32 -13.83
CA ASN A 166 24.94 85.94 -13.28
C ASN A 166 25.91 86.36 -14.38
N LEU A 167 26.12 85.51 -15.40
CA LEU A 167 26.94 85.84 -16.56
C LEU A 167 26.38 87.06 -17.31
N ASP A 168 25.07 87.11 -17.55
CA ASP A 168 24.43 88.26 -18.20
C ASP A 168 24.62 89.56 -17.40
N GLN A 169 24.55 89.49 -16.07
CA GLN A 169 24.83 90.62 -15.17
C GLN A 169 26.29 91.06 -15.25
N TYR A 170 27.25 90.13 -15.20
CA TYR A 170 28.68 90.46 -15.34
C TYR A 170 29.00 91.06 -16.70
N CYS A 171 28.44 90.52 -17.79
CA CYS A 171 28.57 91.09 -19.13
C CYS A 171 28.04 92.53 -19.18
N SER A 172 26.87 92.79 -18.58
CA SER A 172 26.28 94.13 -18.51
C SER A 172 27.14 95.10 -17.68
N GLN A 173 27.69 94.64 -16.54
CA GLN A 173 28.60 95.44 -15.72
C GLN A 173 29.89 95.78 -16.46
N LEU A 174 30.50 94.81 -17.16
CA LEU A 174 31.68 95.04 -17.97
C LEU A 174 31.41 96.02 -19.12
N GLN A 175 30.26 95.92 -19.79
CA GLN A 175 29.84 96.89 -20.81
C GLN A 175 29.73 98.31 -20.23
N ASN A 176 29.16 98.46 -19.03
CA ASN A 176 29.08 99.76 -18.35
C ASN A 176 30.46 100.32 -17.96
N ILE A 177 31.37 99.47 -17.48
CA ILE A 177 32.75 99.87 -17.14
C ILE A 177 33.48 100.32 -18.41
N ASN A 178 33.43 99.53 -19.49
CA ASN A 178 34.04 99.88 -20.77
C ASN A 178 33.50 101.22 -21.28
N PHE A 179 32.19 101.40 -21.29
CA PHE A 179 31.57 102.67 -21.68
C PHE A 179 32.04 103.85 -20.81
N GLY A 180 32.15 103.65 -19.49
CA GLY A 180 32.67 104.65 -18.58
C GLY A 180 34.15 105.00 -18.81
N GLN A 181 34.97 104.00 -19.14
CA GLN A 181 36.38 104.18 -19.50
C GLN A 181 36.52 104.92 -20.83
N ASP A 182 35.76 104.52 -21.86
CA ASP A 182 35.75 105.18 -23.16
C ASP A 182 35.39 106.65 -23.04
N LYS A 183 34.36 106.99 -22.23
CA LYS A 183 33.98 108.38 -21.96
C LYS A 183 35.04 109.18 -21.20
N ARG A 184 35.78 108.54 -20.28
CA ARG A 184 36.91 109.19 -19.58
C ARG A 184 38.06 109.47 -20.55
N ILE A 185 38.38 108.51 -21.41
CA ILE A 185 39.40 108.67 -22.45
C ILE A 185 39.01 109.81 -23.39
N GLU A 186 37.76 109.86 -23.84
CA GLU A 186 37.23 110.94 -24.67
C GLU A 186 37.35 112.32 -23.97
N ASN A 187 36.97 112.42 -22.69
CA ASN A 187 37.12 113.64 -21.91
C ASN A 187 38.58 114.08 -21.77
N ILE A 188 39.51 113.16 -21.47
CA ILE A 188 40.96 113.48 -21.37
C ILE A 188 41.49 113.98 -22.73
N LEU A 189 41.06 113.37 -23.83
CA LEU A 189 41.43 113.81 -25.18
C LEU A 189 40.93 115.23 -25.46
N THR A 190 39.70 115.57 -25.05
CA THR A 190 39.17 116.93 -25.21
C THR A 190 39.86 117.95 -24.30
N GLN A 191 40.14 117.60 -23.04
CA GLN A 191 40.83 118.48 -22.09
C GLN A 191 42.28 118.75 -22.51
N THR A 192 43.00 117.73 -22.99
CA THR A 192 44.35 117.90 -23.53
C THR A 192 44.34 118.83 -24.75
N LYS A 193 43.33 118.73 -25.63
CA LYS A 193 43.16 119.66 -26.76
C LYS A 193 42.96 121.11 -26.29
N ILE A 194 42.19 121.34 -25.22
CA ILE A 194 41.95 122.68 -24.65
C ILE A 194 43.21 123.23 -23.96
N GLN A 195 43.89 122.43 -23.14
CA GLN A 195 45.12 122.84 -22.45
C GLN A 195 46.25 123.20 -23.42
N ASN A 196 46.40 122.46 -24.52
CA ASN A 196 47.35 122.80 -25.58
C ASN A 196 47.03 124.17 -26.22
N ALA A 197 45.75 124.55 -26.36
CA ALA A 197 45.37 125.87 -26.87
C ALA A 197 45.67 127.01 -25.88
N VAL A 198 45.52 126.77 -24.57
CA VAL A 198 45.81 127.74 -23.50
C VAL A 198 47.33 127.93 -23.31
N TYR A 199 48.11 126.86 -23.41
CA TYR A 199 49.58 126.91 -23.27
C TYR A 199 50.23 127.76 -24.37
N ILE A 200 49.71 127.68 -25.60
CA ILE A 200 50.14 128.54 -26.72
C ILE A 200 49.86 130.03 -26.44
N SER A 201 48.83 130.35 -25.64
CA SER A 201 48.44 131.73 -25.31
C SER A 201 49.18 132.31 -24.09
N SER A 202 49.63 131.47 -23.15
CA SER A 202 50.19 131.91 -21.86
C SER A 202 51.69 132.21 -21.88
N ILE A 203 52.44 131.72 -22.87
CA ILE A 203 53.89 132.01 -23.03
C ILE A 203 54.13 133.49 -23.40
N ALA A 204 53.10 134.19 -23.88
CA ALA A 204 53.24 135.57 -24.35
C ALA A 204 53.28 136.64 -23.23
N TYR A 205 52.89 136.34 -21.96
CA TYR A 205 52.45 137.43 -21.07
C TYR A 205 53.43 137.97 -20.00
N LEU A 206 54.14 137.24 -19.15
CA LEU A 206 54.70 137.88 -17.93
C LEU A 206 55.95 137.14 -17.41
N LYS A 207 57.20 137.60 -17.50
CA LYS A 207 57.76 138.98 -17.45
C LYS A 207 57.49 139.76 -16.16
N ASP A 208 56.79 139.20 -15.16
CA ASP A 208 56.46 139.92 -13.91
C ASP A 208 56.96 139.16 -12.65
N ASP A 209 58.27 139.32 -12.43
CA ASP A 209 59.29 138.47 -11.79
C ASP A 209 59.48 138.63 -10.25
N SER A 210 58.51 139.11 -9.48
CA SER A 210 58.78 139.49 -8.07
C SER A 210 58.22 138.55 -6.98
N LEU A 211 57.23 137.71 -7.27
CA LEU A 211 56.49 136.95 -6.24
C LEU A 211 57.05 135.56 -5.89
N SER A 212 57.94 134.99 -6.70
CA SER A 212 58.39 133.59 -6.53
C SER A 212 59.39 133.34 -5.39
N ARG A 213 59.97 134.38 -4.77
CA ARG A 213 61.06 134.20 -3.79
C ARG A 213 60.56 133.96 -2.35
N LEU A 214 59.34 134.38 -1.99
CA LEU A 214 58.80 134.24 -0.63
C LEU A 214 58.09 132.88 -0.40
N MET A 215 57.53 132.29 -1.46
CA MET A 215 56.70 131.07 -1.38
C MET A 215 57.52 129.78 -1.15
N HIS A 216 58.79 129.75 -1.57
CA HIS A 216 59.61 128.54 -1.54
C HIS A 216 60.09 128.14 -0.14
N TYR A 217 60.17 129.09 0.80
CA TYR A 217 60.70 128.86 2.14
C TYR A 217 59.69 128.17 3.08
N VAL A 218 58.42 128.59 3.06
CA VAL A 218 57.38 128.05 3.94
C VAL A 218 56.93 126.65 3.53
N SER A 219 56.97 126.33 2.22
CA SER A 219 56.53 125.03 1.71
C SER A 219 57.45 123.86 2.11
N ASN A 220 58.74 124.13 2.35
CA ASN A 220 59.72 123.08 2.63
C ASN A 220 59.67 122.51 4.06
N GLU A 221 59.18 123.27 5.06
CA GLU A 221 59.13 122.77 6.45
C GLU A 221 57.86 121.99 6.80
N VAL A 222 56.72 122.32 6.17
CA VAL A 222 55.48 121.54 6.34
C VAL A 222 55.64 120.12 5.77
N GLU A 223 56.38 119.99 4.67
CA GLU A 223 56.55 118.71 3.99
C GLU A 223 57.48 117.74 4.74
N LYS A 224 58.39 118.25 5.58
CA LYS A 224 59.26 117.41 6.43
C LYS A 224 58.48 116.74 7.58
N LEU A 225 57.65 117.50 8.30
CA LEU A 225 56.90 116.96 9.45
C LEU A 225 55.87 115.90 9.03
N TRP A 226 55.26 116.07 7.85
CA TRP A 226 54.26 115.12 7.34
C TRP A 226 54.87 113.76 6.94
N ARG A 227 56.10 113.77 6.42
CA ARG A 227 56.83 112.53 6.08
C ARG A 227 57.22 111.72 7.31
N GLN A 228 57.45 112.36 8.46
CA GLN A 228 57.82 111.67 9.70
C GLN A 228 56.63 110.95 10.36
N LEU A 229 55.45 111.57 10.38
CA LEU A 229 54.24 110.96 10.97
C LEU A 229 53.78 109.72 10.19
N ASN A 230 53.71 109.82 8.85
CA ASN A 230 53.28 108.71 8.02
C ASN A 230 54.23 107.51 8.09
N LYS A 231 55.53 107.75 8.30
CA LYS A 231 56.50 106.67 8.46
C LYS A 231 56.24 105.85 9.73
N MET A 232 55.92 106.51 10.85
CA MET A 232 55.62 105.83 12.12
C MET A 232 54.34 105.00 12.07
N ILE A 233 53.30 105.48 11.36
CA ILE A 233 52.02 104.77 11.22
C ILE A 233 52.18 103.49 10.39
N ILE A 234 52.90 103.58 9.27
CA ILE A 234 53.16 102.42 8.39
C ILE A 234 54.01 101.36 9.11
N GLU A 235 55.00 101.77 9.91
CA GLU A 235 55.82 100.85 10.70
C GLU A 235 54.98 100.10 11.77
N TYR A 236 54.06 100.78 12.46
CA TYR A 236 53.19 100.16 13.47
C TYR A 236 52.16 99.17 12.88
N GLU A 237 51.52 99.52 11.75
CA GLU A 237 50.58 98.62 11.06
C GLU A 237 51.27 97.38 10.50
N LYS A 238 52.50 97.54 9.98
CA LYS A 238 53.29 96.43 9.47
C LYS A 238 53.71 95.47 10.58
N ASP A 239 54.11 95.98 11.75
CA ASP A 239 54.58 95.16 12.87
C ASP A 239 53.45 94.43 13.62
N THR A 240 52.21 94.93 13.55
CA THR A 240 51.05 94.34 14.26
C THR A 240 50.09 93.55 13.37
N GLY A 241 50.17 93.68 12.05
CA GLY A 241 49.26 93.04 11.09
C GLY A 241 49.30 91.51 11.10
N ASP A 242 50.49 90.91 11.11
CA ASP A 242 50.64 89.45 11.05
C ASP A 242 50.19 88.76 12.35
N LYS A 243 50.41 89.42 13.50
CA LYS A 243 49.94 88.92 14.80
C LYS A 243 48.41 88.97 14.93
N ARG A 244 47.74 89.99 14.36
CA ARG A 244 46.26 90.05 14.32
C ARG A 244 45.67 88.92 13.47
N LYS A 245 46.22 88.67 12.29
CA LYS A 245 45.74 87.59 11.40
C LYS A 245 45.87 86.22 12.04
N GLN A 246 46.97 85.95 12.74
CA GLN A 246 47.15 84.69 13.48
C GLN A 246 46.15 84.55 14.63
N TYR A 247 45.86 85.62 15.36
CA TYR A 247 44.87 85.60 16.43
C TYR A 247 43.45 85.34 15.91
N GLU A 248 43.04 86.01 14.83
CA GLU A 248 41.72 85.81 14.22
C GLU A 248 41.55 84.38 13.69
N TYR A 249 42.56 83.82 13.02
CA TYR A 249 42.54 82.44 12.55
C TYR A 249 42.41 81.42 13.70
N LEU A 250 43.20 81.60 14.77
CA LEU A 250 43.13 80.71 15.94
C LEU A 250 41.80 80.82 16.67
N LYS A 251 41.21 82.02 16.73
CA LYS A 251 39.88 82.25 17.32
C LYS A 251 38.79 81.54 16.52
N GLU A 252 38.84 81.62 15.20
CA GLU A 252 37.86 80.99 14.31
C GLU A 252 37.94 79.44 14.39
N GLN A 253 39.15 78.87 14.47
CA GLN A 253 39.32 77.44 14.75
C GLN A 253 38.78 77.02 16.12
N ASP A 254 39.04 77.80 17.17
CA ASP A 254 38.58 77.48 18.53
C ASP A 254 37.05 77.57 18.66
N ASP A 255 36.42 78.52 17.96
CA ASP A 255 34.97 78.63 17.89
C ASP A 255 34.34 77.47 17.10
N ALA A 256 34.98 77.01 16.01
CA ALA A 256 34.55 75.82 15.28
C ALA A 256 34.66 74.54 16.12
N HIS A 257 35.78 74.35 16.83
CA HIS A 257 35.96 73.22 17.73
C HIS A 257 34.97 73.23 18.90
N ARG A 258 34.63 74.40 19.46
CA ARG A 258 33.59 74.52 20.48
C ARG A 258 32.20 74.12 19.96
N ALA A 259 31.87 74.49 18.73
CA ALA A 259 30.61 74.09 18.10
C ALA A 259 30.51 72.56 17.89
N ASP A 260 31.61 71.92 17.47
CA ASP A 260 31.68 70.46 17.32
C ASP A 260 31.61 69.73 18.67
N VAL A 261 32.33 70.23 19.68
CA VAL A 261 32.35 69.63 21.02
C VAL A 261 30.96 69.64 21.67
N ALA A 262 30.15 70.67 21.41
CA ALA A 262 28.78 70.77 21.91
C ALA A 262 27.83 69.67 21.35
N GLN A 263 28.19 68.99 20.26
CA GLN A 263 27.37 67.94 19.64
C GLN A 263 27.60 66.56 20.26
N TYR A 264 28.80 66.28 20.79
CA TYR A 264 29.16 64.97 21.33
C TYR A 264 28.25 64.47 22.48
N PRO A 265 27.81 65.30 23.45
CA PRO A 265 26.92 64.83 24.51
C PRO A 265 25.55 64.36 23.99
N LYS A 266 25.02 65.01 22.95
CA LYS A 266 23.76 64.60 22.31
C LYS A 266 23.91 63.27 21.59
N LEU A 267 25.00 63.10 20.84
CA LEU A 267 25.31 61.85 20.15
C LEU A 267 25.54 60.71 21.16
N GLN A 268 26.28 60.97 22.23
CA GLN A 268 26.53 59.99 23.29
C GLN A 268 25.24 59.56 23.99
N ALA A 269 24.32 60.47 24.29
CA ALA A 269 23.02 60.14 24.86
C ALA A 269 22.15 59.31 23.91
N GLN A 270 22.18 59.60 22.60
CA GLN A 270 21.48 58.80 21.58
C GLN A 270 22.07 57.39 21.48
N LEU A 271 23.39 57.27 21.39
CA LEU A 271 24.08 55.98 21.33
C LEU A 271 23.83 55.14 22.59
N GLN A 272 23.85 55.73 23.78
CA GLN A 272 23.51 55.04 25.03
C GLN A 272 22.06 54.55 25.05
N ARG A 273 21.11 55.33 24.50
CA ARG A 273 19.71 54.90 24.36
C ARG A 273 19.57 53.72 23.41
N VAL A 274 20.26 53.76 22.26
CA VAL A 274 20.28 52.65 21.29
C VAL A 274 20.89 51.40 21.92
N ILE A 275 22.02 51.51 22.63
CA ILE A 275 22.64 50.39 23.35
C ILE A 275 21.67 49.79 24.37
N LYS A 276 20.96 50.63 25.14
CA LYS A 276 19.97 50.16 26.12
C LYS A 276 18.82 49.40 25.45
N ASN A 277 18.28 49.93 24.36
CA ASN A 277 17.19 49.29 23.61
C ASN A 277 17.66 47.95 23.02
N LEU A 278 18.83 47.92 22.38
CA LEU A 278 19.40 46.68 21.81
C LEU A 278 19.65 45.61 22.89
N LYS A 279 20.08 46.00 24.10
CA LYS A 279 20.22 45.07 25.23
C LYS A 279 18.87 44.50 25.67
N GLN A 280 17.81 45.33 25.73
CA GLN A 280 16.46 44.87 26.07
C GLN A 280 15.91 43.93 25.00
N ASP A 281 16.07 44.28 23.73
CA ASP A 281 15.66 43.45 22.60
C ASP A 281 16.40 42.11 22.60
N MET A 282 17.72 42.11 22.84
CA MET A 282 18.50 40.87 22.99
C MET A 282 17.97 39.98 24.12
N HIS A 283 17.66 40.55 25.29
CA HIS A 283 17.11 39.79 26.41
C HIS A 283 15.74 39.19 26.07
N ALA A 284 14.84 39.97 25.46
CA ALA A 284 13.54 39.47 25.04
C ALA A 284 13.64 38.35 24.00
N LEU A 285 14.56 38.50 23.03
CA LEU A 285 14.80 37.49 21.98
C LEU A 285 15.41 36.22 22.57
N SER A 286 16.32 36.36 23.54
CA SER A 286 16.89 35.23 24.29
C SER A 286 15.80 34.46 25.04
N GLN A 287 14.96 35.15 25.79
CA GLN A 287 13.88 34.54 26.56
C GLN A 287 12.87 33.82 25.67
N LYS A 288 12.51 34.41 24.52
CA LYS A 288 11.63 33.78 23.53
C LYS A 288 12.25 32.52 22.91
N ARG A 289 13.55 32.54 22.63
CA ARG A 289 14.28 31.36 22.14
C ARG A 289 14.29 30.26 23.20
N GLU A 290 14.55 30.60 24.45
CA GLU A 290 14.60 29.65 25.56
C GLU A 290 13.25 28.98 25.82
N GLN A 291 12.16 29.76 25.77
CA GLN A 291 10.79 29.23 25.81
C GLN A 291 10.50 28.28 24.64
N SER A 292 10.86 28.67 23.41
CA SER A 292 10.66 27.83 22.22
C SER A 292 11.47 26.53 22.29
N ILE A 293 12.71 26.59 22.80
CA ILE A 293 13.55 25.40 23.02
C ILE A 293 12.91 24.49 24.07
N ALA A 294 12.39 25.04 25.17
CA ALA A 294 11.72 24.27 26.20
C ALA A 294 10.45 23.57 25.67
N GLU A 295 9.63 24.26 24.87
CA GLU A 295 8.45 23.68 24.21
C GLU A 295 8.83 22.55 23.25
N LEU A 296 9.85 22.74 22.41
CA LEU A 296 10.33 21.70 21.50
C LEU A 296 10.88 20.49 22.25
N ASN A 297 11.62 20.71 23.33
CA ASN A 297 12.12 19.62 24.18
C ASN A 297 10.98 18.82 24.81
N ASN A 298 9.92 19.49 25.30
CA ASN A 298 8.74 18.83 25.82
C ASN A 298 8.02 17.98 24.75
N GLN A 299 7.92 18.49 23.53
CA GLN A 299 7.36 17.73 22.39
C GLN A 299 8.22 16.50 22.06
N ILE A 300 9.55 16.64 22.05
CA ILE A 300 10.47 15.51 21.81
C ILE A 300 10.29 14.43 22.88
N VAL A 301 10.22 14.80 24.17
CA VAL A 301 9.99 13.87 25.27
C VAL A 301 8.64 13.16 25.12
N HIS A 302 7.58 13.90 24.77
CA HIS A 302 6.25 13.34 24.54
C HIS A 302 6.23 12.34 23.38
N ILE A 303 6.87 12.67 22.25
CA ILE A 303 6.97 11.78 21.08
C ILE A 303 7.77 10.53 21.44
N ARG A 304 8.90 10.66 22.15
CA ARG A 304 9.70 9.52 22.61
C ARG A 304 8.87 8.56 23.47
N LYS A 305 8.07 9.09 24.41
CA LYS A 305 7.18 8.28 25.25
C LYS A 305 6.14 7.52 24.41
N ARG A 306 5.55 8.16 23.40
CA ARG A 306 4.61 7.49 22.47
C ARG A 306 5.28 6.40 21.65
N ILE A 307 6.50 6.64 21.16
CA ILE A 307 7.27 5.64 20.42
C ILE A 307 7.55 4.42 21.31
N GLU A 308 7.95 4.63 22.56
CA GLU A 308 8.22 3.54 23.50
C GLU A 308 6.96 2.70 23.77
N SER A 309 5.83 3.35 24.07
CA SER A 309 4.56 2.64 24.25
C SER A 309 4.13 1.85 22.99
N SER A 310 4.43 2.37 21.80
CA SER A 310 4.13 1.68 20.54
C SER A 310 5.04 0.46 20.33
N ARG A 311 6.31 0.56 20.74
CA ARG A 311 7.26 -0.57 20.70
C ARG A 311 6.87 -1.68 21.66
N GLU A 312 6.41 -1.33 22.86
CA GLU A 312 5.89 -2.32 23.82
C GLU A 312 4.68 -3.08 23.24
N ILE A 313 3.71 -2.36 22.69
CA ILE A 313 2.54 -2.97 22.03
C ILE A 313 2.97 -3.85 20.86
N PHE A 314 3.92 -3.38 20.03
CA PHE A 314 4.44 -4.15 18.90
C PHE A 314 5.12 -5.45 19.36
N SER A 315 5.93 -5.40 20.42
CA SER A 315 6.58 -6.58 21.01
C SER A 315 5.56 -7.61 21.49
N VAL A 316 4.51 -7.16 22.20
CA VAL A 316 3.43 -8.04 22.67
C VAL A 316 2.71 -8.69 21.49
N ASN A 317 2.35 -7.92 20.46
CA ASN A 317 1.71 -8.45 19.26
C ASN A 317 2.59 -9.45 18.51
N GLN A 318 3.89 -9.18 18.40
CA GLN A 318 4.84 -10.10 17.79
C GLN A 318 4.89 -11.44 18.54
N VAL A 319 4.89 -11.43 19.86
CA VAL A 319 4.82 -12.66 20.66
C VAL A 319 3.49 -13.39 20.41
N LEU A 320 2.35 -12.68 20.41
CA LEU A 320 1.05 -13.29 20.11
C LEU A 320 1.02 -13.93 18.72
N ASP A 321 1.46 -13.22 17.68
CA ASP A 321 1.48 -13.70 16.30
C ASP A 321 2.38 -14.93 16.16
N THR A 322 3.55 -14.94 16.78
CA THR A 322 4.44 -16.12 16.76
C THR A 322 3.81 -17.34 17.44
N THR A 323 3.07 -17.14 18.54
CA THR A 323 2.35 -18.25 19.20
C THR A 323 1.19 -18.78 18.34
N GLN A 324 0.43 -17.89 17.70
CA GLN A 324 -0.65 -18.28 16.80
C GLN A 324 -0.11 -19.02 15.57
N LEU A 325 1.00 -18.55 14.99
CA LEU A 325 1.65 -19.19 13.86
C LEU A 325 2.17 -20.58 14.22
N LYS A 326 2.77 -20.75 15.41
CA LYS A 326 3.17 -22.07 15.93
C LYS A 326 1.96 -23.01 16.03
N LYS A 327 0.85 -22.54 16.61
CA LYS A 327 -0.39 -23.33 16.74
C LYS A 327 -0.94 -23.74 15.36
N LEU A 328 -1.00 -22.80 14.41
CA LEU A 328 -1.44 -23.07 13.04
C LEU A 328 -0.53 -24.09 12.34
N THR A 329 0.79 -23.96 12.51
CA THR A 329 1.77 -24.89 11.93
C THR A 329 1.59 -26.31 12.49
N ILE A 330 1.37 -26.45 13.79
CA ILE A 330 1.11 -27.77 14.42
C ILE A 330 -0.19 -28.37 13.87
N ILE A 331 -1.27 -27.60 13.80
CA ILE A 331 -2.55 -28.09 13.28
C ILE A 331 -2.42 -28.48 11.80
N SER A 332 -1.82 -27.63 10.97
CA SER A 332 -1.62 -27.89 9.54
C SER A 332 -0.75 -29.12 9.30
N THR A 333 0.34 -29.28 10.05
CA THR A 333 1.20 -30.47 9.92
C THR A 333 0.49 -31.76 10.36
N ASN A 334 -0.35 -31.71 11.39
CA ASN A 334 -1.17 -32.85 11.81
C ASN A 334 -2.22 -33.22 10.76
N VAL A 335 -2.97 -32.24 10.24
CA VAL A 335 -3.95 -32.46 9.15
C VAL A 335 -3.26 -33.04 7.92
N ARG A 336 -2.09 -32.50 7.54
CA ARG A 336 -1.30 -33.02 6.42
C ARG A 336 -0.89 -34.47 6.64
N LYS A 337 -0.42 -34.84 7.84
CA LYS A 337 -0.07 -36.24 8.18
C LYS A 337 -1.28 -37.16 8.06
N GLU A 338 -2.44 -36.74 8.53
CA GLU A 338 -3.67 -37.53 8.42
C GLU A 338 -4.13 -37.70 6.97
N LEU A 339 -4.11 -36.63 6.18
CA LEU A 339 -4.41 -36.71 4.75
C LEU A 339 -3.42 -37.60 3.99
N GLN A 340 -2.13 -37.52 4.33
CA GLN A 340 -1.11 -38.39 3.77
C GLN A 340 -1.38 -39.86 4.12
N ARG A 341 -1.72 -40.16 5.38
CA ARG A 341 -2.08 -41.52 5.82
C ARG A 341 -3.30 -42.06 5.07
N ILE A 342 -4.31 -41.22 4.83
CA ILE A 342 -5.49 -41.61 4.03
C ILE A 342 -5.09 -41.86 2.57
N SER A 343 -4.25 -41.01 1.99
CA SER A 343 -3.73 -41.17 0.62
C SER A 343 -2.94 -42.46 0.47
N GLU A 344 -2.04 -42.77 1.40
CA GLU A 344 -1.26 -44.02 1.41
C GLU A 344 -2.17 -45.26 1.50
N LYS A 345 -3.19 -45.24 2.37
CA LYS A 345 -4.21 -46.30 2.43
C LYS A 345 -4.99 -46.43 1.12
N GLY A 346 -5.34 -45.30 0.49
CA GLY A 346 -6.01 -45.27 -0.82
C GLY A 346 -5.14 -45.87 -1.92
N LEU A 347 -3.85 -45.50 -1.98
CA LEU A 347 -2.88 -46.07 -2.91
C LEU A 347 -2.65 -47.56 -2.69
N ALA A 348 -2.55 -48.01 -1.43
CA ALA A 348 -2.46 -49.43 -1.10
C ALA A 348 -3.73 -50.20 -1.51
N GLY A 349 -4.91 -49.62 -1.33
CA GLY A 349 -6.17 -50.19 -1.81
C GLY A 349 -6.19 -50.30 -3.34
N LEU A 350 -5.74 -49.28 -4.06
CA LEU A 350 -5.64 -49.28 -5.52
C LEU A 350 -4.60 -50.29 -6.03
N SER A 351 -3.45 -50.41 -5.38
CA SER A 351 -2.43 -51.38 -5.77
C SER A 351 -2.91 -52.81 -5.58
N LEU A 352 -3.57 -53.11 -4.45
CA LEU A 352 -4.23 -54.40 -4.21
C LEU A 352 -5.31 -54.67 -5.25
N LEU A 353 -6.16 -53.68 -5.56
CA LEU A 353 -7.20 -53.82 -6.58
C LEU A 353 -6.60 -54.12 -7.97
N ARG A 354 -5.47 -53.49 -8.32
CA ARG A 354 -4.76 -53.75 -9.57
C ARG A 354 -4.18 -55.17 -9.61
N ILE A 355 -3.57 -55.64 -8.51
CA ILE A 355 -3.06 -57.02 -8.41
C ILE A 355 -4.21 -58.02 -8.51
N CYS A 356 -5.31 -57.80 -7.77
CA CYS A 356 -6.48 -58.66 -7.81
C CYS A 356 -7.13 -58.68 -9.21
N SER A 357 -7.23 -57.53 -9.88
CA SER A 357 -7.79 -57.46 -11.24
C SER A 357 -6.98 -58.24 -12.28
N ASN A 358 -5.67 -58.43 -12.08
CA ASN A 358 -4.85 -59.25 -12.98
C ASN A 358 -5.10 -60.75 -12.80
N LEU A 359 -5.63 -61.18 -11.65
CA LEU A 359 -5.93 -62.58 -11.33
C LEU A 359 -7.40 -62.95 -11.59
N GLU A 360 -8.23 -61.98 -11.99
CA GLU A 360 -9.64 -62.22 -12.28
C GLU A 360 -9.82 -62.88 -13.66
N PRO A 361 -10.75 -63.86 -13.78
CA PRO A 361 -11.06 -64.49 -15.05
C PRO A 361 -11.68 -63.47 -16.03
N PHE A 362 -11.35 -63.61 -17.32
CA PHE A 362 -11.70 -62.66 -18.38
C PHE A 362 -13.22 -62.35 -18.47
N SER A 363 -14.07 -63.29 -18.07
CA SER A 363 -15.53 -63.15 -18.00
C SER A 363 -16.00 -62.06 -17.03
N LEU A 364 -15.30 -61.86 -15.90
CA LEU A 364 -15.62 -60.83 -14.91
C LEU A 364 -15.05 -59.46 -15.31
N THR A 365 -13.91 -59.44 -15.99
CA THR A 365 -13.32 -58.21 -16.54
C THR A 365 -14.28 -57.58 -17.55
N VAL A 366 -14.85 -58.38 -18.46
CA VAL A 366 -15.86 -57.91 -19.43
C VAL A 366 -17.13 -57.41 -18.74
N GLN A 367 -17.57 -58.05 -17.65
CA GLN A 367 -18.74 -57.60 -16.88
C GLN A 367 -18.51 -56.26 -16.16
N LYS A 368 -17.28 -55.96 -15.71
CA LYS A 368 -16.90 -54.64 -15.16
C LYS A 368 -16.97 -53.52 -16.21
N TYR A 369 -16.63 -53.80 -17.48
CA TYR A 369 -16.65 -52.80 -18.57
C TYR A 369 -18.00 -52.68 -19.28
N THR A 370 -18.82 -53.74 -19.33
CA THR A 370 -20.15 -53.75 -19.98
C THR A 370 -21.27 -53.17 -19.11
N LEU A 371 -21.04 -53.00 -17.80
CA LEU A 371 -21.97 -52.33 -16.89
C LEU A 371 -21.67 -50.83 -16.73
N ARG A 372 -21.05 -50.21 -17.74
CA ARG A 372 -21.16 -48.77 -17.92
C ARG A 372 -22.44 -48.51 -18.71
N ASP A 373 -23.47 -48.11 -17.96
CA ASP A 373 -24.71 -47.52 -18.47
C ASP A 373 -25.81 -48.50 -18.92
N THR A 374 -26.59 -48.98 -17.96
CA THR A 374 -28.05 -49.15 -18.13
C THR A 374 -28.70 -49.12 -16.76
N GLY A 375 -29.09 -47.91 -16.33
CA GLY A 375 -30.08 -47.75 -15.26
C GLY A 375 -29.55 -47.29 -13.90
N SER A 376 -28.94 -46.09 -13.83
CA SER A 376 -29.15 -45.26 -12.64
C SER A 376 -28.88 -43.79 -12.92
N ARG A 377 -29.83 -43.17 -13.63
CA ARG A 377 -30.13 -41.74 -13.46
C ARG A 377 -30.96 -41.58 -12.17
N ARG A 378 -30.41 -42.02 -11.03
CA ARG A 378 -30.90 -41.57 -9.71
C ARG A 378 -30.02 -40.42 -9.29
N ALA A 379 -30.71 -39.30 -9.07
CA ALA A 379 -30.23 -38.05 -8.53
C ALA A 379 -29.03 -38.19 -7.60
N PHE A 380 -28.11 -37.24 -7.74
CA PHE A 380 -27.05 -36.87 -6.80
C PHE A 380 -27.60 -36.38 -5.44
N THR A 381 -28.59 -37.06 -4.89
CA THR A 381 -29.26 -36.75 -3.62
C THR A 381 -29.27 -37.98 -2.73
N SER A 382 -28.09 -38.39 -2.26
CA SER A 382 -27.94 -39.33 -1.15
C SER A 382 -26.51 -39.26 -0.63
N CYS A 383 -26.14 -38.12 -0.05
CA CYS A 383 -25.10 -38.14 0.97
C CYS A 383 -25.68 -38.92 2.16
N MET A 384 -24.98 -39.94 2.65
CA MET A 384 -25.36 -40.87 3.74
C MET A 384 -26.15 -42.13 3.33
N SER A 385 -25.59 -42.97 2.46
CA SER A 385 -25.85 -44.42 2.53
C SER A 385 -24.88 -45.05 3.55
N GLU A 386 -25.39 -45.98 4.37
CA GLU A 386 -24.58 -46.74 5.34
C GLU A 386 -23.36 -47.36 4.64
N PRO A 387 -22.18 -47.41 5.28
CA PRO A 387 -20.93 -47.76 4.62
C PRO A 387 -20.92 -49.16 3.98
N PHE A 388 -21.82 -50.05 4.40
CA PHE A 388 -21.89 -51.44 3.94
C PHE A 388 -22.63 -51.60 2.60
N ASP A 389 -23.67 -50.81 2.33
CA ASP A 389 -24.43 -50.86 1.05
C ASP A 389 -23.57 -50.48 -0.17
N LYS A 390 -22.44 -49.79 0.06
CA LYS A 390 -21.50 -49.40 -1.00
C LYS A 390 -20.62 -50.55 -1.47
N LEU A 391 -20.54 -51.64 -0.71
CA LEU A 391 -19.71 -52.81 -1.00
C LEU A 391 -20.53 -53.99 -1.54
N ASP A 392 -21.85 -53.87 -1.71
CA ASP A 392 -22.71 -54.98 -2.16
C ASP A 392 -22.24 -55.61 -3.47
N LYS A 393 -21.91 -54.79 -4.46
CA LYS A 393 -21.38 -55.27 -5.75
C LYS A 393 -20.01 -55.95 -5.61
N PHE A 394 -19.18 -55.50 -4.67
CA PHE A 394 -17.91 -56.15 -4.37
C PHE A 394 -18.15 -57.52 -3.74
N TRP A 395 -19.09 -57.63 -2.79
CA TRP A 395 -19.44 -58.90 -2.15
C TRP A 395 -20.11 -59.88 -3.11
N GLU A 396 -20.96 -59.42 -4.04
CA GLU A 396 -21.50 -60.25 -5.11
C GLU A 396 -20.38 -60.85 -5.98
N GLN A 397 -19.42 -60.02 -6.42
CA GLN A 397 -18.26 -60.47 -7.20
C GLN A 397 -17.38 -61.45 -6.41
N PHE A 398 -17.11 -61.15 -5.14
CA PHE A 398 -16.34 -62.02 -4.25
C PHE A 398 -17.02 -63.39 -4.07
N ASN A 399 -18.33 -63.41 -3.84
CA ASN A 399 -19.10 -64.64 -3.65
C ASN A 399 -19.16 -65.48 -4.94
N TYR A 400 -19.26 -64.84 -6.11
CA TYR A 400 -19.19 -65.52 -7.40
C TYR A 400 -17.84 -66.24 -7.57
N ILE A 401 -16.71 -65.52 -7.40
CA ILE A 401 -15.36 -66.10 -7.51
C ILE A 401 -15.16 -67.22 -6.49
N LYS A 402 -15.68 -67.05 -5.27
CA LYS A 402 -15.61 -68.08 -4.22
C LYS A 402 -16.39 -69.34 -4.60
N SER A 403 -17.58 -69.21 -5.18
CA SER A 403 -18.37 -70.33 -5.67
C SER A 403 -17.66 -71.06 -6.81
N ASP A 404 -17.07 -70.30 -7.74
CA ASP A 404 -16.33 -70.86 -8.87
C ASP A 404 -15.07 -71.63 -8.42
N ASN A 405 -14.31 -71.08 -7.46
CA ASN A 405 -13.19 -71.79 -6.83
C ASN A 405 -13.61 -73.10 -6.15
N ILE A 406 -14.76 -73.12 -5.48
CA ILE A 406 -15.29 -74.35 -4.87
C ILE A 406 -15.63 -75.39 -5.96
N PHE A 407 -16.21 -74.94 -7.07
CA PHE A 407 -16.51 -75.81 -8.21
C PHE A 407 -15.22 -76.38 -8.84
N MET A 408 -14.26 -75.52 -9.15
CA MET A 408 -12.95 -75.92 -9.68
C MET A 408 -12.22 -76.88 -8.75
N LYS A 409 -12.28 -76.67 -7.44
CA LYS A 409 -11.69 -77.58 -6.45
C LYS A 409 -12.34 -78.97 -6.49
N LYS A 410 -13.68 -79.04 -6.56
CA LYS A 410 -14.40 -80.32 -6.68
C LYS A 410 -14.02 -81.07 -7.95
N GLU A 411 -13.90 -80.37 -9.07
CA GLU A 411 -13.51 -80.98 -10.34
C GLU A 411 -12.05 -81.47 -10.30
N CYS A 412 -11.15 -80.68 -9.71
CA CYS A 412 -9.77 -81.10 -9.44
C CYS A 412 -9.71 -82.35 -8.56
N ASP A 413 -10.48 -82.42 -7.47
CA ASP A 413 -10.53 -83.57 -6.58
C ASP A 413 -11.07 -84.81 -7.31
N LYS A 414 -12.09 -84.64 -8.16
CA LYS A 414 -12.64 -85.70 -9.01
C LYS A 414 -11.62 -86.20 -10.04
N LEU A 415 -10.98 -85.30 -10.78
CA LEU A 415 -9.92 -85.64 -11.75
C LEU A 415 -8.71 -86.29 -11.06
N SER A 416 -8.35 -85.85 -9.86
CA SER A 416 -7.29 -86.46 -9.05
C SER A 416 -7.66 -87.88 -8.63
N PHE A 417 -8.92 -88.10 -8.25
CA PHE A 417 -9.44 -89.43 -7.94
C PHE A 417 -9.48 -90.34 -9.19
N GLU A 418 -9.97 -89.85 -10.32
CA GLU A 418 -9.94 -90.57 -11.61
C GLU A 418 -8.51 -90.87 -12.05
N ASN A 419 -7.57 -89.93 -11.91
CA ASN A 419 -6.16 -90.15 -12.22
C ASN A 419 -5.54 -91.22 -11.31
N LYS A 420 -5.89 -91.24 -10.01
CA LYS A 420 -5.48 -92.32 -9.10
C LYS A 420 -6.06 -93.66 -9.54
N LEU A 421 -7.33 -93.72 -9.93
CA LEU A 421 -7.96 -94.94 -10.45
C LEU A 421 -7.32 -95.41 -11.75
N LEU A 422 -7.07 -94.51 -12.70
CA LEU A 422 -6.39 -94.81 -13.97
C LEU A 422 -4.95 -95.28 -13.74
N ARG A 423 -4.20 -94.63 -12.84
CA ARG A 423 -2.86 -95.09 -12.43
C ARG A 423 -2.89 -96.48 -11.81
N ASN A 424 -3.91 -96.77 -11.00
CA ASN A 424 -4.10 -98.10 -10.41
C ASN A 424 -4.50 -99.14 -11.46
N MET A 425 -5.42 -98.83 -12.37
CA MET A 425 -5.79 -99.69 -13.49
C MET A 425 -4.60 -99.96 -14.42
N LEU A 426 -3.77 -98.95 -14.71
CA LEU A 426 -2.57 -99.09 -15.52
C LEU A 426 -1.51 -99.96 -14.81
N ARG A 427 -1.36 -99.82 -13.49
CA ARG A 427 -0.57 -100.76 -12.67
C ARG A 427 -1.10 -102.18 -12.76
N THR A 428 -2.41 -102.39 -12.63
CA THR A 428 -3.03 -103.71 -12.72
C THR A 428 -2.90 -104.31 -14.13
N TYR A 429 -3.05 -103.49 -15.18
CA TYR A 429 -2.89 -103.90 -16.58
C TYR A 429 -1.45 -104.33 -16.90
N LEU A 430 -0.45 -103.56 -16.42
CA LEU A 430 0.96 -103.95 -16.51
C LEU A 430 1.24 -105.26 -15.77
N LEU A 431 0.62 -105.47 -14.59
CA LEU A 431 0.73 -106.72 -13.84
C LEU A 431 0.06 -107.91 -14.57
N THR A 432 -1.05 -107.70 -15.29
CA THR A 432 -1.70 -108.76 -16.09
C THR A 432 -0.98 -109.08 -17.40
N ILE A 433 -0.40 -108.08 -18.08
CA ILE A 433 0.49 -108.33 -19.24
C ILE A 433 1.74 -109.09 -18.80
N SER A 434 2.26 -108.82 -17.61
CA SER A 434 3.37 -109.61 -17.05
C SER A 434 3.02 -111.06 -16.69
N LYS A 435 1.74 -111.46 -16.77
CA LYS A 435 1.23 -112.80 -16.42
C LYS A 435 0.57 -113.56 -17.59
N ALA A 436 0.69 -113.11 -18.83
CA ALA A 436 0.40 -113.95 -20.00
C ALA A 436 1.59 -114.92 -20.26
N PRO A 437 1.36 -116.24 -20.43
CA PRO A 437 2.44 -117.24 -20.46
C PRO A 437 3.07 -117.40 -21.85
N VAL A 438 4.37 -117.12 -21.91
CA VAL A 438 5.46 -117.77 -22.69
C VAL A 438 5.06 -118.53 -23.97
N ALA A 439 5.47 -118.00 -25.11
CA ALA A 439 6.00 -118.80 -26.22
C ALA A 439 7.52 -118.56 -26.32
N ARG A 440 8.29 -119.48 -25.73
CA ARG A 440 9.70 -119.78 -26.04
C ARG A 440 9.83 -120.22 -27.51
N PRO A 441 11.05 -120.46 -28.05
CA PRO A 441 12.37 -119.86 -27.81
C PRO A 441 13.08 -119.56 -29.17
N LEU A 442 14.34 -119.08 -29.15
CA LEU A 442 15.46 -119.67 -29.91
C LEU A 442 16.75 -118.84 -29.69
N THR A 443 17.68 -119.48 -28.97
CA THR A 443 19.12 -119.59 -29.29
C THR A 443 19.91 -118.32 -29.61
N SER A 444 20.85 -117.95 -28.73
CA SER A 444 22.32 -118.04 -28.94
C SER A 444 22.88 -116.79 -29.69
N VAL A 445 24.01 -116.16 -29.39
CA VAL A 445 25.34 -116.62 -28.97
C VAL A 445 26.07 -115.40 -28.36
N SER A 446 27.13 -115.70 -27.61
CA SER A 446 28.24 -114.86 -27.16
C SER A 446 28.89 -113.92 -28.18
N VAL A 447 29.61 -112.93 -27.61
CA VAL A 447 30.47 -111.85 -28.17
C VAL A 447 29.74 -110.55 -28.48
#